data_AF-A0A6N0I1A4-F1
#
_entry.id   AF-A0A6N0I1A4-F1
#
_cell.length_a   1.000
_cell.length_b   1.000
_cell.length_c   1.000
_cell.angle_alpha   90.00
_cell.angle_beta   90.00
_cell.angle_gamma   90.00
#
_symmetry.space_group_name_H-M   'P 1'
#
loop_
_entity.id
_entity.type
_entity.pdbx_description
1 polymer ?
#
loop_
_entity_poly.entity_id
_entity_poly.type
_entity_poly.pdbx_seq_one_letter_code
_entity_poly.pdbx_strand_id
1 'polypeptide(L)'
;MPELIESVLNRLVDERLQSDERFAEAYLRQRSGKGYGPRRIVAELRERGVDDALVSAQFREAVAQGEIDWYERAASVYSKKFGDRPIEDMKERAKRMRFLQYRGFDHDHIAVVLEGE
;
A
#
# COMPACT_ATOMS: atom_id res chain seq x y z
N MET A 1 -28.25 22.98 6.97
CA MET A 1 -27.34 22.20 7.85
C MET A 1 -26.01 21.78 7.22
N PRO A 2 -25.82 21.67 5.87
CA PRO A 2 -24.49 21.39 5.29
C PRO A 2 -23.43 22.45 5.65
N GLU A 3 -23.83 23.71 5.70
CA GLU A 3 -22.95 24.86 5.98
C GLU A 3 -22.30 24.81 7.39
N LEU A 4 -22.99 24.25 8.38
CA LEU A 4 -22.44 24.06 9.73
C LEU A 4 -21.35 22.98 9.73
N ILE A 5 -21.51 21.93 8.94
CA ILE A 5 -20.50 20.87 8.82
C ILE A 5 -19.25 21.43 8.16
N GLU A 6 -19.42 22.17 7.06
CA GLU A 6 -18.30 22.76 6.32
C GLU A 6 -17.52 23.77 7.16
N SER A 7 -18.19 24.67 7.88
CA SER A 7 -17.52 25.62 8.78
C SER A 7 -16.75 24.92 9.91
N VAL A 8 -17.29 23.85 10.50
CA VAL A 8 -16.59 23.08 11.53
C VAL A 8 -15.38 22.34 10.95
N LEU A 9 -15.51 21.74 9.76
CA LEU A 9 -14.40 21.07 9.08
C LEU A 9 -13.28 22.04 8.77
N ASN A 10 -13.59 23.21 8.22
CA ASN A 10 -12.61 24.26 7.94
C ASN A 10 -11.86 24.67 9.21
N ARG A 11 -12.58 24.87 10.32
CA ARG A 11 -11.94 25.18 11.61
C ARG A 11 -11.02 24.05 12.10
N LEU A 12 -11.41 22.79 11.93
CA LEU A 12 -10.55 21.66 12.31
C LEU A 12 -9.29 21.56 11.44
N VAL A 13 -9.37 21.91 10.16
CA VAL A 13 -8.21 22.00 9.26
C VAL A 13 -7.30 23.16 9.68
N ASP A 14 -7.88 24.33 9.96
CA ASP A 14 -7.13 25.53 10.39
C ASP A 14 -6.40 25.29 11.73
N GLU A 15 -7.07 24.62 12.68
CA GLU A 15 -6.48 24.20 13.96
C GLU A 15 -5.52 23.01 13.80
N ARG A 16 -5.29 22.52 12.57
CA ARG A 16 -4.48 21.33 12.23
C ARG A 16 -4.92 20.06 12.94
N LEU A 17 -6.18 19.97 13.36
CA LEU A 17 -6.76 18.79 13.98
C LEU A 17 -7.20 17.74 12.94
N GLN A 18 -7.44 18.15 11.70
CA GLN A 18 -7.69 17.28 10.55
C GLN A 18 -6.61 17.51 9.48
N SER A 19 -6.09 16.43 8.89
CA SER A 19 -5.13 16.50 7.77
C SER A 19 -5.12 15.19 6.99
N ASP A 20 -5.56 15.25 5.74
CA ASP A 20 -5.53 14.09 4.82
C ASP A 20 -4.11 13.64 4.51
N GLU A 21 -3.15 14.57 4.54
CA GLU A 21 -1.74 14.28 4.32
C GLU A 21 -1.17 13.37 5.41
N ARG A 22 -1.33 13.78 6.69
CA ARG A 22 -0.91 12.95 7.83
C ARG A 22 -1.66 11.63 7.88
N PHE A 23 -2.93 11.65 7.48
CA PHE A 23 -3.73 10.44 7.41
C PHE A 23 -3.17 9.47 6.36
N ALA A 24 -2.91 9.95 5.14
CA ALA A 24 -2.39 9.14 4.05
C ALA A 24 -1.00 8.57 4.34
N GLU A 25 -0.10 9.38 4.91
CA GLU A 25 1.24 8.96 5.34
C GLU A 25 1.15 7.82 6.37
N ALA A 26 0.41 8.05 7.46
CA ALA A 26 0.28 7.07 8.54
C ALA A 26 -0.39 5.78 8.04
N TYR A 27 -1.38 5.90 7.16
CA TYR A 27 -2.08 4.75 6.58
C TYR A 27 -1.15 3.95 5.65
N LEU A 28 -0.39 4.61 4.78
CA LEU A 28 0.61 3.98 3.91
C LEU A 28 1.63 3.19 4.74
N ARG A 29 2.21 3.80 5.77
CA ARG A 29 3.15 3.14 6.69
C ARG A 29 2.52 1.95 7.40
N GLN A 30 1.29 2.10 7.90
CA GLN A 30 0.58 1.03 8.60
C GLN A 30 0.30 -0.16 7.68
N ARG A 31 -0.20 0.08 6.46
CA ARG A 31 -0.62 -0.99 5.55
C ARG A 31 0.56 -1.69 4.88
N SER A 32 1.59 -0.95 4.50
CA SER A 32 2.84 -1.54 4.00
C SER A 32 3.49 -2.44 5.05
N GLY A 33 3.50 -2.03 6.33
CA GLY A 33 3.97 -2.84 7.46
C GLY A 33 3.16 -4.14 7.67
N LYS A 34 1.88 -4.14 7.30
CA LYS A 34 1.01 -5.34 7.29
C LYS A 34 1.20 -6.23 6.06
N GLY A 35 2.06 -5.84 5.12
CA GLY A 35 2.35 -6.59 3.91
C GLY A 35 1.27 -6.49 2.85
N TYR A 36 0.66 -5.30 2.73
CA TYR A 36 -0.16 -4.92 1.59
C TYR A 36 0.68 -4.11 0.60
N GLY A 37 0.47 -4.38 -0.69
CA GLY A 37 1.17 -3.72 -1.79
C GLY A 37 0.45 -2.45 -2.27
N PRO A 38 1.09 -1.72 -3.21
CA PRO A 38 0.68 -0.38 -3.60
C PRO A 38 -0.78 -0.29 -4.06
N ARG A 39 -1.19 -1.17 -4.96
CA ARG A 39 -2.52 -1.11 -5.60
C ARG A 39 -3.65 -1.17 -4.58
N ARG A 40 -3.49 -2.00 -3.55
CA ARG A 40 -4.49 -2.18 -2.51
C ARG A 40 -4.55 -0.99 -1.57
N ILE A 41 -3.39 -0.44 -1.21
CA ILE A 41 -3.32 0.74 -0.35
C ILE A 41 -3.92 1.96 -1.06
N VAL A 42 -3.62 2.15 -2.35
CA VAL A 42 -4.22 3.21 -3.18
C VAL A 42 -5.73 3.08 -3.23
N ALA A 43 -6.26 1.88 -3.50
CA ALA A 43 -7.71 1.64 -3.52
C ALA A 43 -8.36 1.97 -2.17
N GLU A 44 -7.75 1.54 -1.06
CA GLU A 44 -8.27 1.78 0.28
C GLU A 44 -8.25 3.27 0.68
N LEU A 45 -7.23 4.03 0.25
CA LEU A 45 -7.15 5.49 0.46
C LEU A 45 -8.21 6.23 -0.36
N ARG A 46 -8.42 5.83 -1.61
CA ARG A 46 -9.49 6.36 -2.48
C ARG A 46 -10.88 6.13 -1.90
N GLU A 47 -11.17 4.92 -1.41
CA GLU A 47 -12.43 4.59 -0.73
C GLU A 47 -12.68 5.47 0.52
N ARG A 48 -11.61 6.01 1.12
CA ARG A 48 -11.67 6.90 2.28
C ARG A 48 -11.74 8.38 1.90
N GLY A 49 -11.82 8.69 0.61
CA GLY A 49 -11.96 10.06 0.11
C GLY A 49 -10.65 10.85 0.03
N VAL A 50 -9.49 10.19 0.13
CA VAL A 50 -8.20 10.86 -0.03
C VAL A 50 -7.94 11.14 -1.51
N ASP A 51 -7.55 12.37 -1.81
CA ASP A 51 -7.26 12.82 -3.16
C ASP A 51 -6.12 12.01 -3.85
N ASP A 52 -6.29 11.72 -5.13
CA ASP A 52 -5.38 10.90 -5.93
C ASP A 52 -3.98 11.52 -6.08
N ALA A 53 -3.89 12.85 -6.17
CA ALA A 53 -2.61 13.55 -6.26
C ALA A 53 -1.87 13.46 -4.92
N LEU A 54 -2.60 13.57 -3.80
CA LEU A 54 -2.04 13.38 -2.46
C LEU A 54 -1.54 11.96 -2.23
N VAL A 55 -2.34 10.95 -2.59
CA VAL A 55 -1.91 9.54 -2.53
C VAL A 55 -0.63 9.34 -3.35
N SER A 56 -0.61 9.84 -4.59
CA SER A 56 0.56 9.71 -5.47
C SER A 56 1.80 10.42 -4.91
N ALA A 57 1.64 11.58 -4.29
CA ALA A 57 2.73 12.31 -3.65
C ALA A 57 3.31 11.53 -2.45
N GLN A 58 2.46 11.03 -1.56
CA GLN A 58 2.87 10.25 -0.39
C GLN A 58 3.64 8.99 -0.75
N PHE A 59 3.22 8.28 -1.80
CA PHE A 59 3.94 7.11 -2.29
C PHE A 59 5.32 7.46 -2.86
N ARG A 60 5.42 8.53 -3.66
CA ARG A 60 6.71 8.97 -4.19
C ARG A 60 7.66 9.41 -3.08
N GLU A 61 7.16 10.14 -2.11
CA GLU A 61 7.93 10.60 -0.95
C GLU A 61 8.45 9.42 -0.12
N ALA A 62 7.59 8.46 0.23
CA ALA A 62 7.99 7.28 1.00
C ALA A 62 9.07 6.44 0.30
N VAL A 63 9.04 6.34 -1.04
CA VAL A 63 10.08 5.67 -1.82
C VAL A 63 11.35 6.52 -1.89
N ALA A 64 11.23 7.83 -2.16
CA ALA A 64 12.37 8.74 -2.27
C ALA A 64 13.16 8.87 -0.96
N GLN A 65 12.46 8.82 0.18
CA GLN A 65 13.06 8.83 1.52
C GLN A 65 13.58 7.44 1.96
N GLY A 66 13.34 6.39 1.16
CA GLY A 66 13.75 5.03 1.48
C GLY A 66 12.95 4.37 2.62
N GLU A 67 11.80 4.91 2.99
CA GLU A 67 10.92 4.30 4.02
C GLU A 67 10.30 2.98 3.50
N ILE A 68 10.11 2.90 2.19
CA ILE A 68 9.47 1.75 1.53
C ILE A 68 10.23 1.37 0.25
N ASP A 69 10.73 0.14 0.24
CA ASP A 69 11.07 -0.60 -0.97
C ASP A 69 10.00 -1.67 -1.22
N TRP A 70 9.24 -1.54 -2.30
CA TRP A 70 8.15 -2.46 -2.61
C TRP A 70 8.60 -3.85 -3.03
N TYR A 71 9.81 -3.99 -3.60
CA TYR A 71 10.40 -5.28 -3.95
C TYR A 71 10.77 -6.04 -2.69
N GLU A 72 11.46 -5.38 -1.75
CA GLU A 72 11.79 -5.99 -0.45
C GLU A 72 10.54 -6.37 0.34
N ARG A 73 9.52 -5.51 0.34
CA ARG A 73 8.24 -5.81 1.00
C ARG A 73 7.55 -7.01 0.37
N ALA A 74 7.52 -7.12 -0.96
CA ALA A 74 6.94 -8.26 -1.66
C ALA A 74 7.67 -9.56 -1.31
N ALA A 75 9.00 -9.57 -1.37
CA ALA A 75 9.83 -10.71 -1.01
C ALA A 75 9.63 -11.13 0.46
N SER A 76 9.62 -10.17 1.39
CA SER A 76 9.37 -10.44 2.81
C SER A 76 7.99 -11.06 3.05
N VAL A 77 6.94 -10.54 2.40
CA VAL A 77 5.58 -11.08 2.50
C VAL A 77 5.48 -12.49 1.92
N TYR A 78 6.16 -12.73 0.81
CA TYR A 78 6.21 -14.03 0.17
C TYR A 78 6.94 -15.05 1.05
N SER A 79 8.17 -14.74 1.49
CA SER A 79 9.00 -15.60 2.32
C SER A 79 8.30 -15.97 3.64
N LYS A 80 7.62 -15.02 4.29
CA LYS A 80 6.81 -15.30 5.49
C LYS A 80 5.72 -16.36 5.28
N LYS A 81 5.19 -16.50 4.05
CA LYS A 81 4.11 -17.45 3.75
C LYS A 81 4.62 -18.77 3.18
N PHE A 82 5.60 -18.70 2.27
CA PHE A 82 6.04 -19.87 1.51
C PHE A 82 7.36 -20.43 2.04
N GLY A 83 8.19 -19.63 2.70
CA GLY A 83 9.54 -19.98 3.10
C GLY A 83 10.38 -20.41 1.91
N ASP A 84 11.36 -21.27 2.13
CA ASP A 84 12.27 -21.78 1.10
C ASP A 84 11.68 -22.99 0.33
N ARG A 85 10.36 -23.14 0.32
CA ARG A 85 9.73 -24.28 -0.35
C ARG A 85 9.80 -24.07 -1.86
N PRO A 86 10.34 -25.02 -2.65
CA PRO A 86 10.41 -24.86 -4.10
C PRO A 86 9.03 -24.79 -4.73
N ILE A 87 8.95 -24.20 -5.92
CA ILE A 87 7.74 -24.22 -6.74
C ILE A 87 7.68 -25.57 -7.45
N GLU A 88 6.74 -26.44 -7.04
CA GLU A 88 6.64 -27.81 -7.55
C GLU A 88 6.06 -27.91 -8.95
N ASP A 89 5.08 -27.06 -9.28
CA ASP A 89 4.40 -27.06 -10.57
C ASP A 89 3.83 -25.68 -10.95
N MET A 90 3.28 -25.59 -12.16
CA MET A 90 2.69 -24.35 -12.66
C MET A 90 1.45 -23.91 -11.88
N LYS A 91 0.76 -24.86 -11.22
CA LYS A 91 -0.44 -24.57 -10.40
C LYS A 91 -0.05 -23.89 -9.09
N GLU A 92 1.03 -24.34 -8.45
CA GLU A 92 1.61 -23.71 -7.27
C GLU A 92 2.17 -22.33 -7.62
N ARG A 93 2.91 -22.20 -8.73
CA ARG A 93 3.37 -20.88 -9.21
C ARG A 93 2.22 -19.89 -9.33
N ALA A 94 1.13 -20.29 -9.98
CA ALA A 94 -0.05 -19.45 -10.16
C ALA A 94 -0.74 -19.11 -8.82
N LYS A 95 -0.72 -20.02 -7.84
CA LYS A 95 -1.25 -19.77 -6.48
C LYS A 95 -0.39 -18.77 -5.71
N ARG A 96 0.94 -18.86 -5.79
CA ARG A 96 1.84 -17.89 -5.16
C ARG A 96 1.72 -16.50 -5.79
N MET A 97 1.62 -16.44 -7.12
CA MET A 97 1.30 -15.22 -7.87
C MET A 97 -0.02 -14.59 -7.39
N ARG A 98 -1.12 -15.36 -7.37
CA ARG A 98 -2.44 -14.89 -6.90
C ARG A 98 -2.41 -14.37 -5.46
N PHE A 99 -1.59 -14.98 -4.60
CA PHE A 99 -1.44 -14.50 -3.23
C PHE A 99 -0.87 -13.07 -3.18
N LEU A 100 0.21 -12.79 -3.92
CA LEU A 100 0.79 -11.45 -3.95
C LEU A 100 -0.12 -10.44 -4.67
N GLN A 101 -0.81 -10.86 -5.73
CA GLN A 101 -1.85 -10.04 -6.37
C GLN A 101 -2.97 -9.67 -5.39
N TYR A 102 -3.44 -10.62 -4.58
CA TYR A 102 -4.45 -10.36 -3.54
C TYR A 102 -3.93 -9.42 -2.44
N ARG A 103 -2.62 -9.46 -2.17
CA ARG A 103 -1.96 -8.48 -1.29
C ARG A 103 -1.82 -7.11 -1.94
N GLY A 104 -2.01 -6.98 -3.25
CA GLY A 104 -2.01 -5.70 -3.97
C GLY A 104 -0.65 -5.30 -4.53
N PHE A 105 0.29 -6.23 -4.65
CA PHE A 105 1.56 -5.96 -5.33
C PHE A 105 1.36 -5.87 -6.85
N ASP A 106 2.13 -4.98 -7.48
CA ASP A 106 2.19 -4.86 -8.93
C ASP A 106 2.90 -6.04 -9.58
N HIS A 107 2.69 -6.19 -10.89
CA HIS A 107 3.18 -7.34 -11.66
C HIS A 107 4.70 -7.46 -11.65
N ASP A 108 5.41 -6.33 -11.71
CA ASP A 108 6.87 -6.23 -11.64
C ASP A 108 7.43 -6.76 -10.31
N HIS A 109 6.89 -6.32 -9.17
CA HIS A 109 7.27 -6.84 -7.86
C HIS A 109 7.06 -8.36 -7.77
N ILE A 110 5.94 -8.84 -8.32
CA ILE A 110 5.60 -10.26 -8.30
C ILE A 110 6.52 -11.07 -9.19
N ALA A 111 6.85 -10.57 -10.38
CA ALA A 111 7.76 -11.22 -11.31
C ALA A 111 9.13 -11.41 -10.68
N VAL A 112 9.71 -10.35 -10.10
CA VAL A 112 11.01 -10.40 -9.42
C VAL A 112 11.03 -11.43 -8.29
N VAL A 113 9.97 -11.47 -7.46
CA VAL A 113 9.89 -12.46 -6.38
C VAL A 113 9.82 -13.90 -6.92
N LEU A 114 9.06 -14.15 -7.99
CA LEU A 114 8.90 -15.50 -8.55
C LEU A 114 10.05 -15.95 -9.45
N GLU A 115 10.90 -15.03 -9.91
CA GLU A 115 12.11 -15.34 -10.67
C GLU A 115 13.29 -15.73 -9.77
N GLY A 116 13.27 -15.31 -8.49
CA GLY A 116 14.27 -15.69 -7.48
C GLY A 116 14.01 -17.04 -6.80
N GLU A 117 12.99 -17.78 -7.23
CA GLU A 117 12.43 -18.99 -6.59
C GLU A 117 12.55 -20.25 -7.45
#